data_AF-A0A429DNM8-F1
#
_entry.id   AF-A0A429DNM8-F1
#
_cell.length_a   1.000
_cell.length_b   1.000
_cell.length_c   1.000
_cell.angle_alpha   90.00
_cell.angle_beta   90.00
_cell.angle_gamma   90.00
#
_symmetry.space_group_name_H-M   'P 1'
#
loop_
_entity.id
_entity.type
_entity.pdbx_description
1 polymer ?
#
loop_
_entity_poly.entity_id
_entity_poly.type
_entity_poly.pdbx_seq_one_letter_code
_entity_poly.pdbx_strand_id
1 'polypeptide(L)'
;MSSLALYRRYRPESFAEVIGQGHVTDPLQQALRNNRVNHAYLFSGPRGCGKTTSARILARCLNCEQGPTPTPCGECQSCQDLARNGPGSIDVIEIDAASHGGVDDARDLREKAFFGPARSRYKIYIIDEAHMVSPQGFNALLKVVEEPPEHLKFIFATTEPEKVIGTIRSRTHHYPFRLVPPGTLRDYLAEVCGKEQIAVADGVLPLVVRAGAGSVRDSMSVMDQLLAGAGADGVTYDMTTALLGYTDGSLLDSVVEAFVTGDGSAAFGVVDRIIEGGNDPRRFVTDLLERLRDLVILAAVPDAAEKGLIDAPADVIERMQAQARSFGAAELSRAADIVNEGLTEMRGAQSPRLQLELICARVLLPAAYGDERSVMARLDRIERGVQFSGGAGAPAMGYVPGPEAHSGGGGAAAPVAPGGGPAAARAAVRAPGGAAAPATGPGPGEGEGGGSHGGGQQPHAAPAPAPAAEPPAPAPTSNPTPTPTPAPAAEPGPASTPGAWPTAAPAGGGRRPGGWPTAAPAGGGPPPPPAPPPPPPPAPPPPPPPPAGPPPPPPPPPRGGCSPPQPRRPHTRRSGRPC
;
A
#
# COMPACT_ATOMS: atom_id res chain seq x y z
N MET A 1 -8.36 -17.51 27.86
CA MET A 1 -8.98 -16.78 26.74
C MET A 1 -8.56 -17.44 25.45
N SER A 2 -9.49 -17.74 24.55
CA SER A 2 -9.16 -18.42 23.29
C SER A 2 -8.13 -17.60 22.52
N SER A 3 -6.96 -18.19 22.21
CA SER A 3 -5.81 -17.57 21.51
C SER A 3 -6.11 -17.18 20.04
N LEU A 4 -7.38 -17.21 19.63
CA LEU A 4 -7.79 -16.85 18.28
C LEU A 4 -7.90 -15.34 18.13
N ALA A 5 -7.23 -14.82 17.10
CA ALA A 5 -7.29 -13.42 16.67
C ALA A 5 -8.73 -12.92 16.48
N LEU A 6 -8.97 -11.64 16.80
CA LEU A 6 -10.30 -11.01 16.72
C LEU A 6 -11.03 -11.26 15.40
N TYR A 7 -10.35 -11.10 14.26
CA TYR A 7 -10.99 -11.26 12.94
C TYR A 7 -11.51 -12.68 12.67
N ARG A 8 -11.00 -13.70 13.37
CA ARG A 8 -11.52 -15.08 13.32
C ARG A 8 -12.68 -15.26 14.29
N ARG A 9 -12.52 -14.75 15.52
CA ARG A 9 -13.52 -14.87 16.58
C ARG A 9 -14.83 -14.16 16.24
N TYR A 10 -14.75 -12.98 15.65
CA TYR A 10 -15.90 -12.14 15.26
C TYR A 10 -16.22 -12.22 13.76
N ARG A 11 -15.80 -13.29 13.08
CA ARG A 11 -16.17 -13.47 11.67
C ARG A 11 -17.69 -13.73 11.55
N PRO A 12 -18.42 -12.96 10.72
CA PRO A 12 -19.86 -13.13 10.54
C PRO A 12 -20.27 -14.56 10.18
N GLU A 13 -21.39 -15.00 10.77
CA GLU A 13 -21.96 -16.33 10.57
C GLU A 13 -23.25 -16.35 9.74
N SER A 14 -23.87 -15.18 9.59
CA SER A 14 -25.09 -14.93 8.84
C SER A 14 -24.96 -13.66 8.02
N PHE A 15 -25.80 -13.48 6.98
CA PHE A 15 -25.78 -12.26 6.17
C PHE A 15 -26.14 -11.01 6.97
N ALA A 16 -26.93 -11.15 8.05
CA ALA A 16 -27.32 -10.05 8.93
C ALA A 16 -26.15 -9.48 9.74
N GLU A 17 -25.11 -10.28 10.01
CA GLU A 17 -23.91 -9.86 10.75
C GLU A 17 -22.85 -9.20 9.83
N VAL A 18 -23.04 -9.22 8.51
CA VAL A 18 -22.09 -8.65 7.56
C VAL A 18 -22.29 -7.13 7.51
N ILE A 19 -21.31 -6.38 8.02
CA ILE A 19 -21.35 -4.91 8.06
C ILE A 19 -21.02 -4.26 6.71
N GLY A 20 -21.71 -3.17 6.38
CA GLY A 20 -21.36 -2.28 5.26
C GLY A 20 -21.56 -2.86 3.85
N GLN A 21 -22.23 -4.01 3.70
CA GLN A 21 -22.45 -4.68 2.41
C GLN A 21 -23.93 -4.92 2.09
N GLY A 22 -24.84 -4.03 2.50
CA GLY A 22 -26.29 -4.18 2.24
C GLY A 22 -26.62 -4.38 0.75
N HIS A 23 -25.93 -3.66 -0.13
CA HIS A 23 -26.10 -3.77 -1.58
C HIS A 23 -25.75 -5.14 -2.18
N VAL A 24 -25.02 -5.99 -1.46
CA VAL A 24 -24.73 -7.39 -1.85
C VAL A 24 -25.56 -8.38 -1.05
N THR A 25 -25.64 -8.19 0.26
CA THR A 25 -26.29 -9.13 1.17
C THR A 25 -27.81 -9.14 1.03
N ASP A 26 -28.45 -7.99 0.79
CA ASP A 26 -29.91 -7.94 0.63
C ASP A 26 -30.40 -8.65 -0.64
N PRO A 27 -29.80 -8.42 -1.83
CA PRO A 27 -30.16 -9.17 -3.03
C PRO A 27 -29.88 -10.67 -2.91
N LEU A 28 -28.78 -11.07 -2.25
CA LEU A 28 -28.49 -12.50 -2.00
C LEU A 28 -29.54 -13.15 -1.11
N GLN A 29 -29.92 -12.49 -0.01
CA GLN A 29 -30.98 -12.97 0.87
C GLN A 29 -32.32 -13.07 0.12
N GLN A 30 -32.64 -12.10 -0.72
CA GLN A 30 -33.87 -12.11 -1.50
C GLN A 30 -33.88 -13.21 -2.57
N ALA A 31 -32.73 -13.47 -3.23
CA ALA A 31 -32.58 -14.57 -4.17
C ALA A 31 -32.80 -15.93 -3.49
N LEU A 32 -32.29 -16.11 -2.26
CA LEU A 32 -32.50 -17.31 -1.46
C LEU A 32 -33.98 -17.50 -1.09
N ARG A 33 -34.67 -16.45 -0.63
CA ARG A 33 -36.12 -16.50 -0.32
C ARG A 33 -36.97 -16.91 -1.52
N ASN A 34 -36.60 -16.42 -2.70
CA ASN A 34 -37.32 -16.71 -3.94
C ASN A 34 -36.89 -18.02 -4.60
N ASN A 35 -36.01 -18.80 -3.96
CA ASN A 35 -35.39 -20.01 -4.49
C ASN A 35 -34.75 -19.80 -5.89
N ARG A 36 -34.19 -18.61 -6.12
CA ARG A 36 -33.47 -18.24 -7.36
C ARG A 36 -31.97 -18.40 -7.15
N VAL A 37 -31.55 -19.63 -6.87
CA VAL A 37 -30.14 -19.98 -6.66
C VAL A 37 -29.45 -20.22 -7.99
N ASN A 38 -28.40 -19.46 -8.27
CA ASN A 38 -27.60 -19.58 -9.48
C ASN A 38 -26.52 -20.65 -9.32
N HIS A 39 -26.02 -21.16 -10.45
CA HIS A 39 -24.95 -22.16 -10.43
C HIS A 39 -23.57 -21.54 -10.16
N ALA A 40 -23.35 -20.27 -10.50
CA ALA A 40 -22.06 -19.60 -10.30
C ALA A 40 -22.20 -18.15 -9.82
N TYR A 41 -21.38 -17.77 -8.85
CA TYR A 41 -21.30 -16.44 -8.24
C TYR A 41 -19.89 -15.89 -8.36
N LEU A 42 -19.75 -14.60 -8.64
CA LEU A 42 -18.47 -13.89 -8.63
C LEU A 42 -18.53 -12.76 -7.61
N PHE A 43 -17.78 -12.90 -6.52
CA PHE A 43 -17.62 -11.89 -5.48
C PHE A 43 -16.33 -11.13 -5.74
N SER A 44 -16.45 -9.87 -6.15
CA SER A 44 -15.28 -9.03 -6.41
C SER A 44 -15.14 -7.92 -5.39
N GLY A 45 -13.95 -7.34 -5.26
CA GLY A 45 -13.74 -6.11 -4.50
C GLY A 45 -12.48 -6.14 -3.66
N PRO A 46 -12.13 -5.04 -2.99
CA PRO A 46 -10.89 -4.90 -2.23
C PRO A 46 -10.67 -6.02 -1.19
N ARG A 47 -9.43 -6.23 -0.76
CA ARG A 47 -9.14 -7.24 0.27
C ARG A 47 -9.84 -6.86 1.58
N GLY A 48 -10.26 -7.88 2.34
CA GLY A 48 -10.76 -7.69 3.70
C GLY A 48 -12.16 -7.09 3.86
N CYS A 49 -12.91 -6.88 2.77
CA CYS A 49 -14.31 -6.44 2.79
C CYS A 49 -15.35 -7.57 3.04
N GLY A 50 -14.90 -8.83 3.22
CA GLY A 50 -15.78 -9.95 3.58
C GLY A 50 -16.22 -10.89 2.44
N LYS A 51 -15.54 -10.89 1.29
CA LYS A 51 -15.85 -11.78 0.13
C LYS A 51 -15.90 -13.27 0.52
N THR A 52 -14.79 -13.82 1.01
CA THR A 52 -14.68 -15.25 1.38
C THR A 52 -15.59 -15.60 2.55
N THR A 53 -15.79 -14.67 3.49
CA THR A 53 -16.78 -14.84 4.59
C THR A 53 -18.20 -14.96 4.04
N SER A 54 -18.60 -14.07 3.13
CA SER A 54 -19.92 -14.11 2.50
C SER A 54 -20.10 -15.35 1.63
N ALA A 55 -19.02 -15.87 1.01
CA ALA A 55 -19.04 -17.13 0.26
C ALA A 55 -19.34 -18.32 1.18
N ARG A 56 -18.71 -18.39 2.35
CA ARG A 56 -19.01 -19.41 3.36
C ARG A 56 -20.42 -19.29 3.92
N ILE A 57 -20.90 -18.07 4.18
CA ILE A 57 -22.28 -17.81 4.63
C ILE A 57 -23.27 -18.29 3.56
N LEU A 58 -23.03 -17.98 2.28
CA LEU A 58 -23.86 -18.47 1.18
C LEU A 58 -23.87 -20.00 1.12
N ALA A 59 -22.71 -20.64 1.26
CA ALA A 59 -22.63 -22.10 1.31
C ALA A 59 -23.46 -22.68 2.48
N ARG A 60 -23.39 -22.06 3.65
CA ARG A 60 -24.20 -22.42 4.83
C ARG A 60 -25.69 -22.26 4.56
N CYS A 61 -26.10 -21.17 3.92
CA CYS A 61 -27.50 -20.90 3.55
C CYS A 61 -28.07 -21.94 2.58
N LEU A 62 -27.23 -22.42 1.65
CA LEU A 62 -27.60 -23.41 0.63
C LEU A 62 -27.66 -24.85 1.18
N ASN A 63 -26.72 -25.21 2.07
CA ASN A 63 -26.57 -26.57 2.59
C ASN A 63 -27.21 -26.81 3.97
N CYS A 64 -27.75 -25.77 4.60
CA CYS A 64 -28.60 -25.91 5.79
C CYS A 64 -29.74 -26.91 5.51
N GLU A 65 -30.11 -27.72 6.51
CA GLU A 65 -31.20 -28.70 6.38
C GLU A 65 -32.55 -28.02 6.09
N GLN A 66 -32.76 -26.83 6.66
CA GLN A 66 -33.90 -25.95 6.38
C GLN A 66 -33.70 -25.08 5.13
N GLY A 67 -32.62 -25.31 4.37
CA GLY A 67 -32.23 -24.51 3.21
C GLY A 67 -32.81 -25.00 1.87
N PRO A 68 -32.78 -24.17 0.81
CA PRO A 68 -32.17 -22.84 0.75
C PRO A 68 -32.91 -21.78 1.58
N THR A 69 -32.19 -21.11 2.49
CA THR A 69 -32.75 -20.09 3.39
C THR A 69 -31.76 -18.94 3.60
N PRO A 70 -32.20 -17.67 3.67
CA PRO A 70 -31.31 -16.55 4.01
C PRO A 70 -30.79 -16.61 5.46
N THR A 71 -31.50 -17.34 6.33
CA THR A 71 -31.20 -17.47 7.77
C THR A 71 -30.92 -18.93 8.08
N PRO A 72 -29.64 -19.37 8.05
CA PRO A 72 -29.30 -20.75 8.37
C PRO A 72 -29.62 -21.06 9.85
N CYS A 73 -30.03 -22.29 10.15
CA CYS A 73 -30.50 -22.66 11.49
C CYS A 73 -29.43 -22.62 12.58
N GLY A 74 -28.15 -22.72 12.22
CA GLY A 74 -27.03 -22.72 13.17
C GLY A 74 -26.78 -24.06 13.88
N GLU A 75 -27.79 -24.93 13.95
CA GLU A 75 -27.75 -26.14 14.77
C GLU A 75 -27.49 -27.42 13.98
N CYS A 76 -27.82 -27.49 12.68
CA CYS A 76 -27.61 -28.72 11.90
C CYS A 76 -26.13 -28.99 11.62
N GLN A 77 -25.78 -30.24 11.29
CA GLN A 77 -24.38 -30.63 11.08
C GLN A 77 -23.69 -29.77 10.01
N SER A 78 -24.36 -29.50 8.89
CA SER A 78 -23.81 -28.61 7.84
C SER A 78 -23.56 -27.19 8.36
N CYS A 79 -24.46 -26.66 9.19
CA CYS A 79 -24.30 -25.35 9.81
C CYS A 79 -23.18 -25.30 10.84
N GLN A 80 -22.94 -26.39 11.56
CA GLN A 80 -21.85 -26.51 12.53
C GLN A 80 -20.49 -26.68 11.82
N ASP A 81 -20.43 -27.52 10.78
CA ASP A 81 -19.23 -27.76 9.98
C ASP A 81 -18.72 -26.47 9.29
N LEU A 82 -19.65 -25.61 8.86
CA LEU A 82 -19.38 -24.33 8.21
C LEU A 82 -19.36 -23.12 9.16
N ALA A 83 -19.54 -23.35 10.47
CA ALA A 83 -19.44 -22.28 11.46
C ALA A 83 -18.01 -21.72 11.55
N ARG A 84 -17.83 -20.59 12.23
CA ARG A 84 -16.54 -19.90 12.41
C ARG A 84 -15.36 -20.81 12.79
N ASN A 85 -15.62 -21.76 13.68
CA ASN A 85 -14.64 -22.71 14.23
C ASN A 85 -14.98 -24.16 13.86
N GLY A 86 -15.80 -24.37 12.83
CA GLY A 86 -16.17 -25.70 12.36
C GLY A 86 -14.99 -26.41 11.71
N PRO A 87 -14.99 -27.77 11.68
CA PRO A 87 -13.95 -28.57 11.03
C PRO A 87 -13.90 -28.42 9.50
N GLY A 88 -14.86 -27.70 8.90
CA GLY A 88 -15.09 -27.66 7.46
C GLY A 88 -16.06 -28.75 7.01
N SER A 89 -16.72 -28.53 5.87
CA SER A 89 -17.66 -29.50 5.29
C SER A 89 -17.00 -30.22 4.13
N ILE A 90 -17.23 -31.53 4.00
CA ILE A 90 -16.76 -32.33 2.85
C ILE A 90 -17.38 -31.83 1.54
N ASP A 91 -18.61 -31.31 1.62
CA ASP A 91 -19.37 -30.83 0.46
C ASP A 91 -19.04 -29.38 0.09
N VAL A 92 -18.23 -28.69 0.89
CA VAL A 92 -17.78 -27.31 0.61
C VAL A 92 -16.26 -27.29 0.54
N ILE A 93 -15.74 -27.16 -0.67
CA ILE A 93 -14.31 -27.23 -0.94
C ILE A 93 -13.81 -25.81 -1.19
N GLU A 94 -12.95 -25.33 -0.30
CA GLU A 94 -12.31 -24.02 -0.38
C GLU A 94 -10.90 -24.17 -0.97
N ILE A 95 -10.65 -23.46 -2.07
CA ILE A 95 -9.39 -23.50 -2.81
C ILE A 95 -8.83 -22.08 -2.87
N ASP A 96 -7.61 -21.92 -2.39
CA ASP A 96 -6.84 -20.69 -2.60
C ASP A 96 -6.06 -20.81 -3.92
N ALA A 97 -6.50 -20.05 -4.92
CA ALA A 97 -5.91 -20.07 -6.25
C ALA A 97 -4.46 -19.56 -6.28
N ALA A 98 -4.01 -18.81 -5.27
CA ALA A 98 -2.60 -18.42 -5.16
C ALA A 98 -1.68 -19.63 -4.96
N SER A 99 -2.19 -20.70 -4.34
CA SER A 99 -1.44 -21.94 -4.07
C SER A 99 -1.85 -23.09 -5.00
N HIS A 100 -3.09 -23.11 -5.48
CA HIS A 100 -3.68 -24.19 -6.27
C HIS A 100 -4.38 -23.66 -7.54
N GLY A 101 -3.70 -22.78 -8.26
CA GLY A 101 -4.21 -22.12 -9.48
C GLY A 101 -3.80 -22.80 -10.80
N GLY A 102 -3.18 -23.99 -10.71
CA GLY A 102 -2.63 -24.71 -11.85
C GLY A 102 -3.68 -25.37 -12.73
N VAL A 103 -3.25 -25.84 -13.91
CA VAL A 103 -4.12 -26.58 -14.84
C VAL A 103 -4.52 -27.94 -14.28
N ASP A 104 -3.59 -28.60 -13.59
CA ASP A 104 -3.82 -29.93 -13.05
C ASP A 104 -4.79 -29.87 -11.85
N ASP A 105 -4.67 -28.87 -10.98
CA ASP A 105 -5.65 -28.60 -9.91
C ASP A 105 -7.07 -28.41 -10.48
N ALA A 106 -7.19 -27.63 -11.55
CA ALA A 106 -8.47 -27.39 -12.22
C ALA A 106 -9.03 -28.65 -12.90
N ARG A 107 -8.18 -29.53 -13.43
CA ARG A 107 -8.60 -30.82 -14.00
C ARG A 107 -9.10 -31.78 -12.93
N ASP A 108 -8.38 -31.88 -11.83
CA ASP A 108 -8.78 -32.66 -10.66
C ASP A 108 -10.12 -32.17 -10.11
N LEU A 109 -10.31 -30.85 -10.07
CA LEU A 109 -11.56 -30.24 -9.64
C LEU A 109 -12.72 -30.64 -10.54
N ARG A 110 -12.52 -30.51 -11.85
CA ARG A 110 -13.51 -30.89 -12.87
C ARG A 110 -13.90 -32.36 -12.76
N GLU A 111 -12.94 -33.26 -12.58
CA GLU A 111 -13.20 -34.69 -12.43
C GLU A 111 -14.02 -34.97 -11.16
N LYS A 112 -13.66 -34.31 -10.04
CA LYS A 112 -14.37 -34.44 -8.79
C LYS A 112 -15.76 -33.77 -8.81
N ALA A 113 -15.99 -32.80 -9.69
CA ALA A 113 -17.23 -32.02 -9.76
C ALA A 113 -18.45 -32.85 -10.21
N PHE A 114 -18.24 -33.91 -10.99
CA PHE A 114 -19.33 -34.80 -11.44
C PHE A 114 -19.89 -35.70 -10.35
N PHE A 115 -19.14 -35.94 -9.26
CA PHE A 115 -19.66 -36.71 -8.14
C PHE A 115 -20.62 -35.87 -7.31
N GLY A 116 -21.75 -36.47 -6.93
CA GLY A 116 -22.75 -35.87 -6.05
C GLY A 116 -22.19 -35.50 -4.67
N PRO A 117 -22.92 -34.65 -3.91
CA PRO A 117 -22.57 -34.35 -2.53
C PRO A 117 -22.73 -35.60 -1.64
N ALA A 118 -21.93 -35.68 -0.58
CA ALA A 118 -21.89 -36.80 0.35
C ALA A 118 -23.05 -36.74 1.36
N ARG A 119 -23.32 -35.56 1.93
CA ARG A 119 -24.33 -35.37 2.99
C ARG A 119 -25.24 -34.16 2.77
N SER A 120 -24.73 -33.13 2.11
CA SER A 120 -25.42 -31.86 1.90
C SER A 120 -26.25 -31.84 0.62
N ARG A 121 -27.09 -30.82 0.46
CA ARG A 121 -27.91 -30.64 -0.75
C ARG A 121 -27.06 -30.28 -1.99
N TYR A 122 -26.04 -29.45 -1.82
CA TYR A 122 -25.17 -29.00 -2.88
C TYR A 122 -23.70 -29.27 -2.57
N LYS A 123 -22.94 -29.56 -3.62
CA LYS A 123 -21.49 -29.53 -3.63
C LYS A 123 -21.03 -28.15 -4.08
N ILE A 124 -20.26 -27.46 -3.23
CA ILE A 124 -19.93 -26.05 -3.42
C ILE A 124 -18.41 -25.89 -3.50
N TYR A 125 -17.95 -25.25 -4.58
CA TYR A 125 -16.56 -24.86 -4.74
C TYR A 125 -16.40 -23.37 -4.49
N ILE A 126 -15.62 -23.02 -3.48
CA ILE A 126 -15.22 -21.63 -3.20
C ILE A 126 -13.78 -21.47 -3.69
N ILE A 127 -13.58 -20.64 -4.71
CA ILE A 127 -12.26 -20.37 -5.28
C ILE A 127 -11.87 -18.94 -4.86
N ASP A 128 -10.99 -18.83 -3.87
CA ASP A 128 -10.48 -17.55 -3.38
C ASP A 128 -9.29 -17.08 -4.22
N GLU A 129 -9.13 -15.76 -4.30
CA GLU A 129 -8.20 -15.07 -5.19
C GLU A 129 -8.22 -15.59 -6.64
N ALA A 130 -9.42 -15.76 -7.21
CA ALA A 130 -9.63 -16.37 -8.51
C ALA A 130 -8.85 -15.72 -9.67
N HIS A 131 -8.41 -14.46 -9.55
CA HIS A 131 -7.52 -13.82 -10.52
C HIS A 131 -6.13 -14.48 -10.61
N MET A 132 -5.74 -15.28 -9.63
CA MET A 132 -4.50 -16.06 -9.61
C MET A 132 -4.61 -17.40 -10.33
N VAL A 133 -5.82 -17.81 -10.75
CA VAL A 133 -6.00 -19.02 -11.57
C VAL A 133 -5.39 -18.80 -12.94
N SER A 134 -4.55 -19.73 -13.38
CA SER A 134 -3.94 -19.68 -14.71
C SER A 134 -5.00 -19.69 -15.82
N PRO A 135 -4.77 -19.02 -16.97
CA PRO A 135 -5.72 -19.04 -18.09
C PRO A 135 -6.09 -20.46 -18.54
N GLN A 136 -5.11 -21.37 -18.53
CA GLN A 136 -5.31 -22.78 -18.86
C GLN A 136 -6.16 -23.50 -17.79
N GLY A 137 -6.01 -23.15 -16.51
CA GLY A 137 -6.87 -23.65 -15.43
C GLY A 137 -8.33 -23.21 -15.60
N PHE A 138 -8.58 -21.94 -15.91
CA PHE A 138 -9.93 -21.48 -16.20
C PHE A 138 -10.54 -22.19 -17.41
N ASN A 139 -9.78 -22.40 -18.47
CA ASN A 139 -10.24 -23.14 -19.65
C ASN A 139 -10.63 -24.59 -19.33
N ALA A 140 -9.93 -25.23 -18.38
CA ALA A 140 -10.29 -26.57 -17.91
C ALA A 140 -11.64 -26.59 -17.15
N LEU A 141 -11.98 -25.49 -16.46
CA LEU A 141 -13.24 -25.35 -15.73
C LEU A 141 -14.41 -24.90 -16.59
N LEU A 142 -14.17 -24.28 -17.76
CA LEU A 142 -15.22 -23.70 -18.61
C LEU A 142 -16.38 -24.66 -18.82
N LYS A 143 -16.12 -25.88 -19.32
CA LYS A 143 -17.20 -26.85 -19.59
C LYS A 143 -18.11 -27.09 -18.37
N VAL A 144 -17.55 -27.14 -17.17
CA VAL A 144 -18.31 -27.37 -15.92
C VAL A 144 -19.05 -26.12 -15.47
N VAL A 145 -18.48 -24.94 -15.70
CA VAL A 145 -19.14 -23.66 -15.37
C VAL A 145 -20.25 -23.34 -16.36
N GLU A 146 -20.09 -23.73 -17.63
CA GLU A 146 -21.08 -23.53 -18.70
C GLU A 146 -22.28 -24.45 -18.55
N GLU A 147 -22.06 -25.73 -18.26
CA GLU A 147 -23.11 -26.74 -18.07
C GLU A 147 -22.89 -27.50 -16.75
N PRO A 148 -23.11 -26.85 -15.59
CA PRO A 148 -22.89 -27.49 -14.29
C PRO A 148 -23.98 -28.52 -13.99
N PRO A 149 -23.63 -29.64 -13.33
CA PRO A 149 -24.61 -30.50 -12.68
C PRO A 149 -25.51 -29.72 -11.70
N GLU A 150 -26.77 -30.12 -11.55
CA GLU A 150 -27.76 -29.38 -10.72
C GLU A 150 -27.32 -29.23 -9.25
N HIS A 151 -26.60 -30.22 -8.73
CA HIS A 151 -26.08 -30.26 -7.36
C HIS A 151 -24.81 -29.42 -7.16
N LEU A 152 -24.22 -28.86 -8.23
CA LEU A 152 -22.94 -28.17 -8.19
C LEU A 152 -23.12 -26.65 -8.15
N LYS A 153 -22.35 -25.97 -7.29
CA LYS A 153 -22.32 -24.51 -7.20
C LYS A 153 -20.87 -24.00 -7.15
N PHE A 154 -20.59 -22.91 -7.86
CA PHE A 154 -19.30 -22.21 -7.82
C PHE A 154 -19.44 -20.83 -7.17
N ILE A 155 -18.48 -20.46 -6.34
CA ILE A 155 -18.33 -19.12 -5.78
C ILE A 155 -16.88 -18.69 -5.99
N PHE A 156 -16.67 -17.78 -6.94
CA PHE A 156 -15.37 -17.17 -7.19
C PHE A 156 -15.23 -15.91 -6.35
N ALA A 157 -14.15 -15.76 -5.59
CA ALA A 157 -13.81 -14.53 -4.89
C ALA A 157 -12.52 -13.94 -5.48
N THR A 158 -12.51 -12.63 -5.78
CA THR A 158 -11.32 -11.98 -6.37
C THR A 158 -11.21 -10.51 -5.96
N THR A 159 -9.99 -10.00 -5.85
CA THR A 159 -9.70 -8.56 -5.75
C THR A 159 -9.73 -7.85 -7.10
N GLU A 160 -9.42 -8.57 -8.18
CA GLU A 160 -9.24 -8.02 -9.52
C GLU A 160 -10.21 -8.70 -10.50
N PRO A 161 -11.45 -8.19 -10.66
CA PRO A 161 -12.44 -8.81 -11.54
C PRO A 161 -12.02 -8.78 -13.02
N GLU A 162 -11.23 -7.79 -13.43
CA GLU A 162 -10.79 -7.64 -14.83
C GLU A 162 -9.79 -8.72 -15.26
N LYS A 163 -9.07 -9.33 -14.31
CA LYS A 163 -8.15 -10.44 -14.57
C LYS A 163 -8.86 -11.79 -14.72
N VAL A 164 -10.13 -11.89 -14.33
CA VAL A 164 -10.95 -13.08 -14.55
C VAL A 164 -11.44 -13.09 -15.99
N ILE A 165 -11.25 -14.20 -16.71
CA ILE A 165 -11.58 -14.28 -18.14
C ILE A 165 -13.06 -13.96 -18.40
N GLY A 166 -13.32 -13.24 -19.49
CA GLY A 166 -14.67 -12.75 -19.81
C GLY A 166 -15.72 -13.85 -19.94
N THR A 167 -15.32 -15.06 -20.35
CA THR A 167 -16.19 -16.24 -20.49
C THR A 167 -16.68 -16.82 -19.17
N ILE A 168 -15.92 -16.65 -18.08
CA ILE A 168 -16.35 -17.01 -16.72
C ILE A 168 -17.25 -15.90 -16.17
N ARG A 169 -16.82 -14.63 -16.32
CA ARG A 169 -17.59 -13.48 -15.85
C ARG A 169 -19.01 -13.46 -16.42
N SER A 170 -19.17 -13.71 -17.72
CA SER A 170 -20.47 -13.70 -18.40
C SER A 170 -21.43 -14.78 -17.92
N ARG A 171 -20.93 -15.81 -17.21
CA ARG A 171 -21.70 -16.95 -16.70
C ARG A 171 -21.84 -16.95 -15.18
N THR A 172 -21.32 -15.91 -14.54
CA THR A 172 -21.41 -15.74 -13.09
C THR A 172 -22.31 -14.56 -12.75
N HIS A 173 -23.04 -14.67 -11.65
CA HIS A 173 -23.69 -13.49 -11.07
C HIS A 173 -22.69 -12.68 -10.26
N HIS A 174 -22.41 -11.47 -10.73
CA HIS A 174 -21.37 -10.62 -10.18
C HIS A 174 -21.89 -9.73 -9.05
N TYR A 175 -21.25 -9.83 -7.87
CA TYR A 175 -21.53 -9.03 -6.68
C TYR A 175 -20.27 -8.24 -6.27
N PRO A 176 -20.26 -6.91 -6.47
CA PRO A 176 -19.13 -6.06 -6.11
C PRO A 176 -19.18 -5.62 -4.64
N PHE A 177 -18.29 -6.16 -3.82
CA PHE A 177 -18.05 -5.71 -2.45
C PHE A 177 -17.25 -4.41 -2.44
N ARG A 178 -17.55 -3.55 -1.47
CA ARG A 178 -16.89 -2.23 -1.29
C ARG A 178 -16.14 -2.17 0.03
N LEU A 179 -15.28 -1.17 0.21
CA LEU A 179 -14.73 -0.87 1.54
C LEU A 179 -15.85 -0.38 2.45
N VAL A 180 -15.74 -0.70 3.75
CA VAL A 180 -16.74 -0.28 4.73
C VAL A 180 -16.49 1.18 5.09
N PRO A 181 -17.53 2.03 5.14
CA PRO A 181 -17.39 3.42 5.53
C PRO A 181 -16.76 3.56 6.94
N PRO A 182 -15.90 4.58 7.17
CA PRO A 182 -15.21 4.75 8.45
C PRO A 182 -16.14 4.78 9.67
N GLY A 183 -17.26 5.49 9.61
CA GLY A 183 -18.23 5.56 10.71
C GLY A 183 -18.81 4.19 11.09
N THR A 184 -19.28 3.42 10.11
CA THR A 184 -19.80 2.06 10.34
C THR A 184 -18.73 1.13 10.91
N LEU A 185 -17.49 1.25 10.44
CA LEU A 185 -16.39 0.42 10.94
C LEU A 185 -15.98 0.80 12.36
N ARG A 186 -15.97 2.10 12.68
CA ARG A 186 -15.73 2.62 14.03
C ARG A 186 -16.78 2.10 15.02
N ASP A 187 -18.05 2.19 14.68
CA ASP A 187 -19.15 1.74 15.53
C ASP A 187 -19.07 0.23 15.78
N TYR A 188 -18.73 -0.54 14.75
CA TYR A 188 -18.51 -1.98 14.88
C TYR A 188 -17.30 -2.33 15.76
N LEU A 189 -16.17 -1.62 15.61
CA LEU A 189 -15.01 -1.83 16.46
C LEU A 189 -15.31 -1.49 17.93
N ALA A 190 -16.09 -0.43 18.18
CA ALA A 190 -16.55 -0.08 19.53
C ALA A 190 -17.40 -1.21 20.14
N GLU A 191 -18.32 -1.80 19.36
CA GLU A 191 -19.11 -2.95 19.79
C GLU A 191 -18.22 -4.16 20.14
N VAL A 192 -17.22 -4.46 19.30
CA VAL A 192 -16.27 -5.55 19.54
C VAL A 192 -15.44 -5.32 20.79
N CYS A 193 -14.90 -4.11 20.99
CA CYS A 193 -14.15 -3.77 22.20
C CYS A 193 -15.01 -3.87 23.47
N GLY A 194 -16.28 -3.47 23.39
CA GLY A 194 -17.25 -3.63 24.47
C GLY A 194 -17.47 -5.11 24.85
N LYS A 195 -17.54 -6.01 23.86
CA LYS A 195 -17.64 -7.46 24.09
C LYS A 195 -16.37 -8.07 24.70
N GLU A 196 -15.20 -7.55 24.34
CA GLU A 196 -13.92 -7.97 24.95
C GLU A 196 -13.68 -7.36 26.34
N GLN A 197 -14.52 -6.42 26.78
CA GLN A 197 -14.42 -5.71 28.07
C GLN A 197 -13.08 -4.99 28.28
N ILE A 198 -12.49 -4.45 27.21
CA ILE A 198 -11.22 -3.70 27.26
C ILE A 198 -11.50 -2.21 27.07
N ALA A 199 -10.97 -1.39 27.97
CA ALA A 199 -11.04 0.06 27.86
C ALA A 199 -10.20 0.55 26.67
N VAL A 200 -10.79 1.39 25.84
CA VAL A 200 -10.13 2.02 24.69
C VAL A 200 -10.27 3.52 24.85
N ALA A 201 -9.15 4.23 24.85
CA ALA A 201 -9.13 5.69 24.96
C ALA A 201 -9.78 6.36 23.74
N ASP A 202 -10.32 7.56 23.96
CA ASP A 202 -10.86 8.38 22.89
C ASP A 202 -9.78 8.67 21.83
N GLY A 203 -10.18 8.70 20.56
CA GLY A 203 -9.26 8.92 19.43
C GLY A 203 -8.51 7.67 18.93
N VAL A 204 -8.49 6.56 19.66
CA VAL A 204 -7.86 5.30 19.20
C VAL A 204 -8.61 4.68 18.03
N LEU A 205 -9.93 4.53 18.12
CA LEU A 205 -10.73 3.88 17.06
C LEU A 205 -10.59 4.58 15.69
N PRO A 206 -10.63 5.92 15.60
CA PRO A 206 -10.31 6.63 14.35
C PRO A 206 -8.95 6.25 13.75
N LEU A 207 -7.89 6.13 14.58
CA LEU A 207 -6.57 5.73 14.11
C LEU A 207 -6.57 4.30 13.55
N VAL A 208 -7.27 3.37 14.22
CA VAL A 208 -7.39 1.97 13.76
C VAL A 208 -8.14 1.89 12.43
N VAL A 209 -9.27 2.60 12.31
CA VAL A 209 -10.07 2.65 11.08
C VAL A 209 -9.25 3.23 9.93
N ARG A 210 -8.47 4.29 10.20
CA ARG A 210 -7.56 4.90 9.22
C ARG A 210 -6.46 3.93 8.81
N ALA A 211 -5.84 3.22 9.76
CA ALA A 211 -4.80 2.23 9.49
C ALA A 211 -5.33 1.05 8.67
N GLY A 212 -6.57 0.62 8.91
CA GLY A 212 -7.21 -0.45 8.16
C GLY A 212 -7.79 -0.03 6.81
N ALA A 213 -7.78 1.25 6.44
CA ALA A 213 -8.21 1.78 5.14
C ALA A 213 -9.60 1.25 4.67
N GLY A 214 -10.55 1.09 5.59
CA GLY A 214 -11.90 0.58 5.31
C GLY A 214 -12.01 -0.95 5.12
N SER A 215 -10.91 -1.69 5.24
CA SER A 215 -10.89 -3.15 5.32
C SER A 215 -11.23 -3.59 6.74
N VAL A 216 -12.31 -4.37 6.89
CA VAL A 216 -12.74 -4.90 8.18
C VAL A 216 -11.68 -5.84 8.75
N ARG A 217 -11.12 -6.71 7.90
CA ARG A 217 -10.08 -7.66 8.30
C ARG A 217 -8.84 -6.95 8.82
N ASP A 218 -8.37 -5.93 8.12
CA ASP A 218 -7.12 -5.25 8.47
C ASP A 218 -7.33 -4.38 9.72
N SER A 219 -8.46 -3.68 9.83
CA SER A 219 -8.82 -2.92 11.04
C SER A 219 -8.92 -3.83 12.27
N MET A 220 -9.55 -5.00 12.15
CA MET A 220 -9.62 -5.98 13.23
C MET A 220 -8.25 -6.57 13.58
N SER A 221 -7.35 -6.71 12.60
CA SER A 221 -5.99 -7.22 12.84
C SER A 221 -5.12 -6.18 13.56
N VAL A 222 -5.24 -4.91 13.18
CA VAL A 222 -4.62 -3.78 13.90
C VAL A 222 -5.16 -3.70 15.33
N MET A 223 -6.48 -3.80 15.50
CA MET A 223 -7.08 -3.79 16.84
C MET A 223 -6.57 -4.95 17.71
N ASP A 224 -6.51 -6.17 17.15
CA ASP A 224 -6.00 -7.36 17.85
C ASP A 224 -4.55 -7.15 18.34
N GLN A 225 -3.71 -6.49 17.52
CA GLN A 225 -2.34 -6.12 17.92
C GLN A 225 -2.31 -5.12 19.06
N LEU A 226 -3.17 -4.10 19.05
CA LEU A 226 -3.28 -3.13 20.13
C LEU A 226 -3.79 -3.77 21.42
N LEU A 227 -4.79 -4.65 21.33
CA LEU A 227 -5.29 -5.39 22.48
C LEU A 227 -4.22 -6.32 23.08
N ALA A 228 -3.40 -6.95 22.24
CA ALA A 228 -2.31 -7.82 22.71
C ALA A 228 -1.22 -7.07 23.49
N GLY A 229 -1.00 -5.78 23.20
CA GLY A 229 -0.06 -4.94 23.93
C GLY A 229 -0.68 -4.13 25.07
N ALA A 230 -2.00 -4.21 25.27
CA ALA A 230 -2.72 -3.38 26.24
C ALA A 230 -2.32 -3.72 27.68
N GLY A 231 -2.07 -2.69 28.49
CA GLY A 231 -1.77 -2.80 29.91
C GLY A 231 -3.00 -2.74 30.80
N ALA A 232 -2.81 -2.43 32.08
CA ALA A 232 -3.91 -2.26 33.05
C ALA A 232 -4.85 -1.10 32.68
N ASP A 233 -4.32 -0.06 32.02
CA ASP A 233 -5.06 1.13 31.59
C ASP A 233 -5.80 0.93 30.26
N GLY A 234 -5.74 -0.27 29.67
CA GLY A 234 -6.34 -0.59 28.37
C GLY A 234 -5.50 -0.09 27.19
N VAL A 235 -6.17 0.21 26.07
CA VAL A 235 -5.53 0.74 24.86
C VAL A 235 -5.51 2.27 24.92
N THR A 236 -4.31 2.84 25.04
CA THR A 236 -4.10 4.29 25.12
C THR A 236 -3.76 4.89 23.74
N TYR A 237 -3.95 6.20 23.61
CA TYR A 237 -3.63 6.94 22.39
C TYR A 237 -2.14 6.86 22.06
N ASP A 238 -1.26 7.13 23.06
CA ASP A 238 0.20 7.12 22.90
C ASP A 238 0.75 5.75 22.49
N MET A 239 0.18 4.68 23.06
CA MET A 239 0.54 3.33 22.64
C MET A 239 0.14 3.07 21.18
N THR A 240 -1.04 3.56 20.79
CA THR A 240 -1.57 3.37 19.43
C THR A 240 -0.74 4.12 18.40
N THR A 241 -0.37 5.38 18.66
CA THR A 241 0.48 6.17 17.75
C THR A 241 1.86 5.55 17.61
N ALA A 242 2.47 5.09 18.72
CA ALA A 242 3.76 4.41 18.71
C ALA A 242 3.72 3.09 17.93
N LEU A 243 2.68 2.27 18.12
CA LEU A 243 2.57 0.97 17.42
C LEU A 243 2.27 1.13 15.93
N LEU A 244 1.38 2.07 15.57
CA LEU A 244 0.99 2.32 14.18
C LEU A 244 1.93 3.25 13.42
N GLY A 245 2.93 3.81 14.11
CA GLY A 245 3.85 4.80 13.56
C GLY A 245 3.14 6.07 13.07
N TYR A 246 2.00 6.43 13.67
CA TYR A 246 1.34 7.70 13.35
C TYR A 246 2.11 8.86 13.97
N THR A 247 2.17 9.96 13.25
CA THR A 247 2.78 11.19 13.75
C THR A 247 1.99 11.74 14.92
N ASP A 248 2.70 12.10 15.99
CA ASP A 248 2.13 12.82 17.11
C ASP A 248 1.54 14.17 16.66
N GLY A 249 0.33 14.49 17.13
CA GLY A 249 -0.36 15.73 16.76
C GLY A 249 0.45 16.99 17.08
N SER A 250 1.28 16.97 18.13
CA SER A 250 2.15 18.09 18.50
C SER A 250 3.27 18.37 17.48
N LEU A 251 3.77 17.35 16.78
CA LEU A 251 4.75 17.52 15.70
C LEU A 251 4.10 18.16 14.47
N LEU A 252 2.87 17.75 14.15
CA LEU A 252 2.07 18.37 13.09
C LEU A 252 1.74 19.83 13.43
N ASP A 253 1.33 20.10 14.67
CA ASP A 253 1.06 21.46 15.12
C ASP A 253 2.33 22.33 15.08
N SER A 254 3.48 21.78 15.51
CA SER A 254 4.77 22.48 15.48
C SER A 254 5.21 22.84 14.06
N VAL A 255 5.08 21.92 13.10
CA VAL A 255 5.53 22.18 11.71
C VAL A 255 4.60 23.16 11.00
N VAL A 256 3.28 23.07 11.26
CA VAL A 256 2.31 24.02 10.73
C VAL A 256 2.61 25.41 11.26
N GLU A 257 2.86 25.57 12.56
CA GLU A 257 3.23 26.86 13.16
C GLU A 257 4.55 27.41 12.58
N ALA A 258 5.55 26.55 12.38
CA ALA A 258 6.81 26.93 11.74
C ALA A 258 6.61 27.43 10.29
N PHE A 259 5.69 26.83 9.54
CA PHE A 259 5.35 27.30 8.19
C PHE A 259 4.62 28.65 8.22
N VAL A 260 3.67 28.83 9.13
CA VAL A 260 2.92 30.09 9.31
C VAL A 260 3.87 31.25 9.64
N THR A 261 4.79 31.02 10.58
CA THR A 261 5.75 32.02 11.07
C THR A 261 6.94 32.21 10.13
N GLY A 262 7.19 31.26 9.22
CA GLY A 262 8.38 31.25 8.38
C GLY A 262 9.66 30.89 9.14
N ASP A 263 9.55 30.26 10.31
CA ASP A 263 10.69 29.85 11.12
C ASP A 263 11.31 28.54 10.62
N GLY A 264 12.38 28.67 9.83
CA GLY A 264 13.15 27.52 9.36
C GLY A 264 13.80 26.72 10.48
N SER A 265 14.27 27.37 11.56
CA SER A 265 14.90 26.66 12.68
C SER A 265 13.89 25.74 13.36
N ALA A 266 12.68 26.22 13.60
CA ALA A 266 11.61 25.41 14.16
C ALA A 266 11.21 24.26 13.21
N ALA A 267 11.08 24.51 11.91
CA ALA A 267 10.71 23.49 10.94
C ALA A 267 11.76 22.36 10.84
N PHE A 268 13.05 22.70 10.70
CA PHE A 268 14.12 21.69 10.67
C PHE A 268 14.31 20.99 12.02
N GLY A 269 14.04 21.67 13.14
CA GLY A 269 14.00 21.02 14.46
C GLY A 269 12.87 19.98 14.59
N VAL A 270 11.74 20.16 13.90
CA VAL A 270 10.71 19.10 13.78
C VAL A 270 11.24 17.92 12.98
N VAL A 271 11.93 18.18 11.86
CA VAL A 271 12.56 17.12 11.05
C VAL A 271 13.54 16.29 11.87
N ASP A 272 14.42 16.93 12.65
CA ASP A 272 15.35 16.21 13.52
C ASP A 272 14.61 15.36 14.56
N ARG A 273 13.57 15.90 15.22
CA ARG A 273 12.75 15.12 16.17
C ARG A 273 12.08 13.90 15.54
N ILE A 274 11.64 13.98 14.29
CA ILE A 274 11.06 12.84 13.56
C ILE A 274 12.10 11.76 13.37
N ILE A 275 13.29 12.13 12.88
CA ILE A 275 14.39 11.19 12.59
C ILE A 275 14.94 10.57 13.87
N GLU A 276 15.22 11.38 14.89
CA GLU A 276 15.72 10.91 16.19
C GLU A 276 14.68 10.06 16.93
N GLY A 277 13.39 10.38 16.79
CA GLY A 277 12.28 9.59 17.31
C GLY A 277 12.03 8.29 16.56
N GLY A 278 12.75 8.01 15.47
CA GLY A 278 12.59 6.80 14.65
C GLY A 278 11.27 6.76 13.86
N ASN A 279 10.59 7.89 13.71
CA ASN A 279 9.36 7.99 12.94
C ASN A 279 9.66 7.87 11.44
N ASP A 280 8.78 7.22 10.68
CA ASP A 280 8.92 7.14 9.23
C ASP A 280 8.66 8.51 8.58
N PRO A 281 9.65 9.11 7.87
CA PRO A 281 9.47 10.42 7.25
C PRO A 281 8.35 10.44 6.21
N ARG A 282 8.14 9.33 5.49
CA ARG A 282 7.09 9.26 4.47
C ARG A 282 5.70 9.26 5.10
N ARG A 283 5.54 8.55 6.20
CA ARG A 283 4.34 8.59 7.04
C ARG A 283 4.09 10.00 7.59
N PHE A 284 5.11 10.67 8.10
CA PHE A 284 5.00 12.07 8.53
C PHE A 284 4.47 12.99 7.42
N VAL A 285 5.04 12.91 6.23
CA VAL A 285 4.59 13.70 5.07
C VAL A 285 3.14 13.35 4.68
N THR A 286 2.74 12.09 4.82
CA THR A 286 1.35 11.66 4.58
C THR A 286 0.40 12.31 5.60
N ASP A 287 0.75 12.25 6.88
CA ASP A 287 -0.05 12.84 7.96
C ASP A 287 -0.10 14.38 7.86
N LEU A 288 1.00 15.01 7.44
CA LEU A 288 1.08 16.45 7.16
C LEU A 288 0.19 16.84 5.97
N LEU A 289 0.14 16.04 4.90
CA LEU A 289 -0.74 16.28 3.76
C LEU A 289 -2.21 16.20 4.17
N GLU A 290 -2.58 15.20 4.99
CA GLU A 290 -3.93 15.09 5.56
C GLU A 290 -4.27 16.32 6.41
N ARG A 291 -3.36 16.75 7.29
CA ARG A 291 -3.52 17.97 8.09
C ARG A 291 -3.73 19.20 7.20
N LEU A 292 -2.89 19.42 6.18
CA LEU A 292 -3.03 20.55 5.26
C LEU A 292 -4.36 20.51 4.50
N ARG A 293 -4.80 19.34 4.05
CA ARG A 293 -6.13 19.16 3.42
C ARG A 293 -7.23 19.61 4.38
N ASP A 294 -7.21 19.18 5.63
CA ASP A 294 -8.25 19.54 6.59
C ASP A 294 -8.25 21.04 6.91
N LEU A 295 -7.07 21.67 6.98
CA LEU A 295 -6.94 23.13 7.11
C LEU A 295 -7.52 23.88 5.90
N VAL A 296 -7.28 23.38 4.68
CA VAL A 296 -7.90 23.94 3.46
C VAL A 296 -9.42 23.82 3.51
N ILE A 297 -9.94 22.67 3.95
CA ILE A 297 -11.39 22.45 4.08
C ILE A 297 -11.97 23.41 5.13
N LEU A 298 -11.33 23.58 6.28
CA LEU A 298 -11.79 24.52 7.32
C LEU A 298 -11.74 25.98 6.85
N ALA A 299 -10.74 26.35 6.05
CA ALA A 299 -10.66 27.68 5.46
C ALA A 299 -11.79 27.94 4.46
N ALA A 300 -12.22 26.92 3.71
CA ALA A 300 -13.29 27.04 2.71
C ALA A 300 -14.70 26.86 3.30
N VAL A 301 -14.83 26.04 4.35
CA VAL A 301 -16.10 25.62 4.95
C VAL A 301 -15.97 25.68 6.48
N PRO A 302 -16.34 26.81 7.11
CA PRO A 302 -16.17 26.99 8.56
C PRO A 302 -16.94 25.98 9.42
N ASP A 303 -18.05 25.44 8.92
CA ASP A 303 -18.89 24.42 9.57
C ASP A 303 -18.57 22.98 9.10
N ALA A 304 -17.36 22.75 8.56
CA ALA A 304 -16.94 21.43 8.03
C ALA A 304 -17.01 20.30 9.07
N ALA A 305 -16.73 20.62 10.34
CA ALA A 305 -16.83 19.70 11.46
C ALA A 305 -18.25 19.16 11.67
N GLU A 306 -19.25 20.06 11.71
CA GLU A 306 -20.66 19.71 11.91
C GLU A 306 -21.22 18.90 10.73
N LYS A 307 -20.72 19.18 9.52
CA LYS A 307 -21.05 18.44 8.29
C LYS A 307 -20.36 17.09 8.17
N GLY A 308 -19.51 16.71 9.12
CA GLY A 308 -18.77 15.45 9.10
C GLY A 308 -17.74 15.36 7.98
N LEU A 309 -17.23 16.49 7.48
CA LEU A 309 -16.16 16.51 6.46
C LEU A 309 -14.78 16.21 7.07
N ILE A 310 -14.63 16.45 8.37
CA ILE A 310 -13.43 16.21 9.16
C ILE A 310 -13.84 15.41 10.39
N ASP A 311 -13.23 14.24 10.60
CA ASP A 311 -13.48 13.37 11.75
C ASP A 311 -12.34 13.53 12.76
N ALA A 312 -12.50 14.50 13.67
CA ALA A 312 -11.53 14.80 14.72
C ALA A 312 -12.23 15.26 16.02
N PRO A 313 -11.59 15.13 17.18
CA PRO A 313 -12.09 15.68 18.44
C PRO A 313 -12.29 17.20 18.39
N ALA A 314 -13.24 17.72 19.18
CA ALA A 314 -13.62 19.14 19.16
C ALA A 314 -12.46 20.08 19.51
N ASP A 315 -11.59 19.70 20.45
CA ASP A 315 -10.39 20.46 20.84
C ASP A 315 -9.34 20.52 19.72
N VAL A 316 -9.23 19.45 18.93
CA VAL A 316 -8.33 19.38 17.76
C VAL A 316 -8.88 20.28 16.66
N ILE A 317 -10.20 20.25 16.43
CA ILE A 317 -10.87 21.08 15.43
C ILE A 317 -10.70 22.57 15.76
N GLU A 318 -10.86 22.97 17.02
CA GLU A 318 -10.68 24.36 17.44
C GLU A 318 -9.25 24.87 17.14
N ARG A 319 -8.23 24.06 17.45
CA ARG A 319 -6.83 24.35 17.09
C ARG A 319 -6.62 24.44 15.58
N MET A 320 -7.18 23.50 14.82
CA MET A 320 -7.08 23.50 13.35
C MET A 320 -7.78 24.71 12.73
N GLN A 321 -8.90 25.17 13.28
CA GLN A 321 -9.55 26.41 12.85
C GLN A 321 -8.69 27.65 13.12
N ALA A 322 -7.93 27.68 14.21
CA ALA A 322 -6.96 28.74 14.47
C ALA A 322 -5.80 28.70 13.45
N GLN A 323 -5.24 27.51 13.20
CA GLN A 323 -4.19 27.28 12.19
C GLN A 323 -4.65 27.67 10.78
N ALA A 324 -5.86 27.29 10.37
CA ALA A 324 -6.38 27.59 9.03
C ALA A 324 -6.50 29.12 8.80
N ARG A 325 -6.92 29.86 9.83
CA ARG A 325 -7.00 31.32 9.81
C ARG A 325 -5.63 31.99 9.76
N SER A 326 -4.66 31.46 10.51
CA SER A 326 -3.32 32.05 10.54
C SER A 326 -2.50 31.74 9.29
N PHE A 327 -2.68 30.60 8.64
CA PHE A 327 -1.89 30.16 7.48
C PHE A 327 -2.26 30.88 6.18
N GLY A 328 -3.56 31.13 5.93
CA GLY A 328 -4.05 31.77 4.71
C GLY A 328 -4.29 30.78 3.56
N ALA A 329 -5.30 31.06 2.73
CA ALA A 329 -5.83 30.10 1.76
C ALA A 329 -4.86 29.80 0.60
N ALA A 330 -4.20 30.82 0.04
CA ALA A 330 -3.25 30.62 -1.07
C ALA A 330 -1.99 29.92 -0.59
N GLU A 331 -1.51 30.26 0.62
CA GLU A 331 -0.34 29.63 1.20
C GLU A 331 -0.60 28.16 1.58
N LEU A 332 -1.78 27.85 2.17
CA LEU A 332 -2.21 26.47 2.46
C LEU A 332 -2.28 25.63 1.18
N SER A 333 -2.91 26.16 0.12
CA SER A 333 -3.03 25.45 -1.15
C SER A 333 -1.66 25.15 -1.75
N ARG A 334 -0.74 26.12 -1.72
CA ARG A 334 0.63 25.92 -2.22
C ARG A 334 1.40 24.90 -1.38
N ALA A 335 1.29 24.96 -0.05
CA ALA A 335 1.92 24.00 0.83
C ALA A 335 1.40 22.58 0.57
N ALA A 336 0.09 22.40 0.43
CA ALA A 336 -0.52 21.11 0.13
C ALA A 336 -0.01 20.51 -1.19
N ASP A 337 0.12 21.33 -2.24
CA ASP A 337 0.64 20.88 -3.54
C ASP A 337 2.11 20.41 -3.43
N ILE A 338 2.97 21.20 -2.78
CA ILE A 338 4.38 20.87 -2.57
C ILE A 338 4.53 19.57 -1.76
N VAL A 339 3.74 19.43 -0.70
CA VAL A 339 3.76 18.22 0.15
C VAL A 339 3.25 17.00 -0.64
N ASN A 340 2.20 17.14 -1.45
CA ASN A 340 1.68 16.06 -2.29
C ASN A 340 2.67 15.62 -3.39
N GLU A 341 3.32 16.57 -4.05
CA GLU A 341 4.39 16.30 -5.02
C GLU A 341 5.56 15.59 -4.34
N GLY A 342 6.04 16.15 -3.22
CA GLY A 342 7.12 15.54 -2.43
C GLY A 342 6.80 14.13 -1.94
N LEU A 343 5.58 13.88 -1.49
CA LEU A 343 5.13 12.54 -1.10
C LEU A 343 5.19 11.52 -2.25
N THR A 344 4.92 11.99 -3.48
CA THR A 344 5.05 11.18 -4.69
C THR A 344 6.52 10.90 -5.01
N GLU A 345 7.38 11.92 -4.91
CA GLU A 345 8.84 11.82 -5.12
C GLU A 345 9.54 10.91 -4.09
N MET A 346 8.98 10.78 -2.87
CA MET A 346 9.50 9.87 -1.85
C MET A 346 9.35 8.38 -2.21
N ARG A 347 8.55 8.02 -3.22
CA ARG A 347 8.43 6.62 -3.67
C ARG A 347 9.73 6.16 -4.34
N GLY A 348 10.50 5.34 -3.62
CA GLY A 348 11.78 4.81 -4.10
C GLY A 348 12.97 5.75 -3.88
N ALA A 349 12.79 6.81 -3.10
CA ALA A 349 13.88 7.73 -2.75
C ALA A 349 14.94 7.03 -1.88
N GLN A 350 16.22 7.28 -2.17
CA GLN A 350 17.34 6.70 -1.42
C GLN A 350 17.57 7.36 -0.05
N SER A 351 17.09 8.60 0.14
CA SER A 351 17.14 9.31 1.43
C SER A 351 15.81 10.01 1.72
N PRO A 352 14.90 9.37 2.49
CA PRO A 352 13.63 9.98 2.91
C PRO A 352 13.81 11.25 3.75
N ARG A 353 14.89 11.32 4.55
CA ARG A 353 15.24 12.50 5.35
C ARG A 353 15.49 13.72 4.46
N LEU A 354 16.35 13.57 3.44
CA LEU A 354 16.68 14.66 2.53
C LEU A 354 15.42 15.18 1.81
N GLN A 355 14.53 14.27 1.40
CA GLN A 355 13.28 14.66 0.74
C GLN A 355 12.37 15.46 1.68
N LEU A 356 12.25 15.05 2.94
CA LEU A 356 11.50 15.79 3.95
C LEU A 356 12.09 17.20 4.19
N GLU A 357 13.41 17.32 4.29
CA GLU A 357 14.10 18.61 4.42
C GLU A 357 13.84 19.53 3.21
N LEU A 358 13.89 18.97 1.99
CA LEU A 358 13.58 19.71 0.75
C LEU A 358 12.13 20.18 0.70
N ILE A 359 11.16 19.33 1.09
CA ILE A 359 9.75 19.71 1.17
C ILE A 359 9.58 20.89 2.12
N CYS A 360 10.14 20.82 3.33
CA CYS A 360 10.07 21.91 4.30
C CYS A 360 10.70 23.21 3.76
N ALA A 361 11.87 23.12 3.12
CA ALA A 361 12.54 24.27 2.52
C ALA A 361 11.68 24.93 1.42
N ARG A 362 11.07 24.14 0.53
CA ARG A 362 10.21 24.63 -0.56
C ARG A 362 8.94 25.31 -0.02
N VAL A 363 8.37 24.80 1.07
CA VAL A 363 7.24 25.44 1.75
C VAL A 363 7.67 26.76 2.40
N LEU A 364 8.85 26.85 3.00
CA LEU A 364 9.32 28.08 3.65
C LEU A 364 9.77 29.20 2.67
N LEU A 365 10.08 28.86 1.42
CA LEU A 365 10.70 29.77 0.45
C LEU A 365 9.80 30.10 -0.77
N PRO A 366 8.63 30.75 -0.59
CA PRO A 366 7.79 31.15 -1.72
C PRO A 366 8.49 32.17 -2.64
N ALA A 367 9.40 32.99 -2.11
CA ALA A 367 10.14 33.97 -2.92
C ALA A 367 11.17 33.35 -3.87
N ALA A 368 11.52 32.07 -3.70
CA ALA A 368 12.43 31.36 -4.59
C ALA A 368 11.79 31.00 -5.95
N TYR A 369 10.47 31.11 -6.06
CA TYR A 369 9.71 30.72 -7.24
C TYR A 369 8.93 31.91 -7.82
N GLY A 370 8.88 31.99 -9.15
CA GLY A 370 8.22 33.06 -9.90
C GLY A 370 6.81 32.72 -10.39
N ASP A 371 6.22 31.62 -9.93
CA ASP A 371 4.88 31.20 -10.33
C ASP A 371 3.78 32.01 -9.61
N GLU A 372 2.59 32.04 -10.22
CA GLU A 372 1.43 32.79 -9.72
C GLU A 372 1.06 32.41 -8.27
N ARG A 373 1.13 31.13 -7.91
CA ARG A 373 0.78 30.65 -6.56
C ARG A 373 1.77 31.14 -5.52
N SER A 374 3.05 31.18 -5.86
CA SER A 374 4.10 31.75 -5.00
C SER A 374 3.96 33.25 -4.80
N VAL A 375 3.49 33.98 -5.81
CA VAL A 375 3.13 35.42 -5.68
C VAL A 375 1.90 35.58 -4.77
N MET A 376 0.84 34.80 -4.99
CA MET A 376 -0.38 34.83 -4.18
C MET A 376 -0.09 34.49 -2.71
N ALA A 377 0.72 33.47 -2.43
CA ALA A 377 1.13 33.12 -1.07
C ALA A 377 1.89 34.28 -0.37
N ARG A 378 2.71 35.03 -1.10
CA ARG A 378 3.40 36.22 -0.56
C ARG A 378 2.44 37.37 -0.30
N LEU A 379 1.45 37.57 -1.18
CA LEU A 379 0.39 38.57 -0.99
C LEU A 379 -0.44 38.22 0.25
N ASP A 380 -0.91 36.97 0.38
CA ASP A 380 -1.62 36.49 1.57
C ASP A 380 -0.85 36.78 2.86
N ARG A 381 0.46 36.54 2.87
CA ARG A 381 1.32 36.79 4.04
C ARG A 381 1.44 38.29 4.35
N ILE A 382 1.56 39.14 3.33
CA ILE A 382 1.59 40.60 3.50
C ILE A 382 0.25 41.12 4.02
N GLU A 383 -0.87 40.68 3.44
CA GLU A 383 -2.21 41.10 3.86
C GLU A 383 -2.49 40.71 5.31
N ARG A 384 -2.08 39.52 5.74
CA ARG A 384 -2.14 39.10 7.16
C ARG A 384 -1.25 39.95 8.06
N GLY A 385 -0.02 40.25 7.65
CA GLY A 385 0.90 41.11 8.40
C GLY A 385 0.41 42.56 8.55
N VAL A 386 -0.28 43.08 7.53
CA VAL A 386 -0.90 44.41 7.53
C VAL A 386 -2.16 44.42 8.42
N GLN A 387 -2.96 43.36 8.41
CA GLN A 387 -4.09 43.20 9.34
C GLN A 387 -3.62 43.13 10.80
N PHE A 388 -2.46 42.52 11.07
CA PHE A 388 -1.87 42.45 12.41
C PHE A 388 -1.25 43.79 12.87
N SER A 389 -0.67 44.57 11.95
CA SER A 389 -0.16 45.94 12.23
C SER A 389 -1.25 47.02 12.25
N GLY A 390 -2.41 46.79 11.63
CA GLY A 390 -3.52 47.76 11.60
C GLY A 390 -4.24 47.96 12.94
N GLY A 391 -3.98 47.11 13.94
CA GLY A 391 -4.52 47.21 15.31
C GLY A 391 -3.59 47.90 16.32
N ALA A 392 -2.33 48.14 15.97
CA ALA A 392 -1.37 48.86 16.79
C ALA A 392 -0.91 50.10 16.03
N GLY A 393 -1.45 51.26 16.40
CA GLY A 393 -1.11 52.54 15.77
C GLY A 393 0.41 52.74 15.70
N ALA A 394 0.96 52.63 14.49
CA ALA A 394 2.34 53.02 14.22
C ALA A 394 2.44 54.56 14.26
N PRO A 395 3.48 55.14 14.88
CA PRO A 395 3.67 56.58 14.88
C PRO A 395 4.01 57.03 13.45
N ALA A 396 3.43 58.16 13.05
CA ALA A 396 3.69 58.79 11.77
C ALA A 396 5.20 59.08 11.61
N MET A 397 5.87 58.36 10.71
CA MET A 397 7.19 58.73 10.22
C MET A 397 7.06 60.01 9.40
N GLY A 398 7.42 61.13 10.04
CA GLY A 398 7.52 62.43 9.41
C GLY A 398 8.57 62.41 8.28
N TYR A 399 8.09 62.66 7.08
CA TYR A 399 8.89 63.00 5.92
C TYR A 399 9.71 64.28 6.18
N VAL A 400 11.03 64.20 6.06
CA VAL A 400 11.91 65.37 5.94
C VAL A 400 12.67 65.24 4.62
N PRO A 401 12.46 66.14 3.64
CA PRO A 401 13.19 66.12 2.37
C PRO A 401 14.64 66.59 2.59
N GLY A 402 15.58 65.91 1.93
CA GLY A 402 17.00 66.26 2.00
C GLY A 402 17.35 67.56 1.29
N PRO A 403 18.59 68.02 1.48
CA PRO A 403 19.29 68.70 0.39
C PRO A 403 20.67 68.08 0.15
N GLU A 404 20.93 67.78 -1.12
CA GLU A 404 22.29 67.74 -1.66
C GLU A 404 22.91 69.13 -1.53
N ALA A 405 24.11 69.20 -0.95
CA ALA A 405 25.24 70.05 -1.31
C ALA A 405 26.10 70.30 -0.07
N HIS A 406 27.22 69.60 0.08
CA HIS A 406 28.46 70.20 0.59
C HIS A 406 29.67 69.39 0.15
N SER A 407 30.40 70.00 -0.77
CA SER A 407 31.81 69.77 -1.07
C SER A 407 32.70 70.10 0.14
N GLY A 408 33.69 69.25 0.41
CA GLY A 408 34.99 69.64 0.95
C GLY A 408 35.28 69.35 2.43
N GLY A 409 36.28 68.48 2.66
CA GLY A 409 37.27 68.70 3.73
C GLY A 409 37.35 67.69 4.88
N GLY A 410 38.17 66.64 4.69
CA GLY A 410 39.22 66.20 5.64
C GLY A 410 38.83 65.54 6.97
N GLY A 411 39.24 64.28 7.17
CA GLY A 411 39.36 63.68 8.50
C GLY A 411 39.40 62.16 8.48
N ALA A 412 40.58 61.59 8.68
CA ALA A 412 40.91 60.17 8.52
C ALA A 412 40.39 59.26 9.65
N ALA A 413 39.97 58.04 9.29
CA ALA A 413 40.20 56.82 10.07
C ALA A 413 40.03 55.58 9.16
N ALA A 414 41.01 54.69 9.20
CA ALA A 414 41.19 53.54 8.31
C ALA A 414 40.24 52.35 8.62
N PRO A 415 39.92 51.51 7.62
CA PRO A 415 39.00 50.38 7.76
C PRO A 415 39.70 49.10 8.24
N VAL A 416 39.00 48.29 9.04
CA VAL A 416 39.37 46.89 9.33
C VAL A 416 38.58 46.00 8.37
N ALA A 417 39.30 45.17 7.60
CA ALA A 417 38.76 44.19 6.66
C ALA A 417 38.71 42.77 7.27
N PRO A 418 37.89 41.86 6.71
CA PRO A 418 37.34 40.68 7.38
C PRO A 418 38.08 39.37 7.05
N GLY A 419 37.82 38.29 7.78
CA GLY A 419 38.15 36.95 7.28
C GLY A 419 38.03 35.78 8.26
N GLY A 420 37.28 34.75 7.82
CA GLY A 420 37.72 33.36 7.92
C GLY A 420 37.10 32.49 9.01
N GLY A 421 36.11 31.68 8.63
CA GLY A 421 35.54 30.60 9.43
C GLY A 421 36.44 29.35 9.61
N PRO A 422 35.86 28.25 10.14
CA PRO A 422 36.55 27.24 10.94
C PRO A 422 36.91 25.95 10.18
N ALA A 423 38.03 25.31 10.54
CA ALA A 423 38.22 23.85 10.58
C ALA A 423 39.69 23.48 10.93
N ALA A 424 39.84 22.57 11.90
CA ALA A 424 40.90 21.56 12.03
C ALA A 424 42.36 22.05 12.21
N ALA A 425 43.22 21.45 13.03
CA ALA A 425 43.13 20.36 13.99
C ALA A 425 44.50 20.28 14.69
N ARG A 426 44.49 19.81 15.94
CA ARG A 426 45.48 18.90 16.54
C ARG A 426 46.97 19.21 16.30
N ALA A 427 47.64 19.73 17.33
CA ALA A 427 48.86 19.15 17.90
C ALA A 427 49.42 20.04 19.02
N ALA A 428 49.36 19.58 20.27
CA ALA A 428 50.41 19.79 21.27
C ALA A 428 50.09 18.98 22.53
N VAL A 429 50.40 17.68 22.45
CA VAL A 429 50.70 16.87 23.64
C VAL A 429 52.03 17.35 24.20
N ARG A 430 52.05 17.78 25.47
CA ARG A 430 53.06 17.42 26.50
C ARG A 430 52.84 18.22 27.78
N ALA A 431 52.43 17.53 28.85
CA ALA A 431 52.63 17.95 30.23
C ALA A 431 54.14 17.83 30.60
N PRO A 432 54.60 18.39 31.74
CA PRO A 432 54.44 17.65 33.01
C PRO A 432 54.28 18.50 34.29
N GLY A 433 53.73 17.85 35.34
CA GLY A 433 54.32 17.88 36.69
C GLY A 433 53.47 18.41 37.86
N GLY A 434 53.23 17.57 38.89
CA GLY A 434 53.14 18.05 40.28
C GLY A 434 52.15 17.40 41.28
N ALA A 435 52.52 16.22 41.82
CA ALA A 435 52.36 15.73 43.21
C ALA A 435 51.01 15.74 43.99
N ALA A 436 50.56 14.56 44.46
CA ALA A 436 50.65 14.11 45.88
C ALA A 436 49.85 12.81 46.14
N ALA A 437 50.40 11.92 46.97
CA ALA A 437 49.82 10.71 47.59
C ALA A 437 50.35 10.64 49.05
N PRO A 438 50.13 9.61 49.90
CA PRO A 438 49.21 8.44 49.88
C PRO A 438 48.60 8.08 51.29
N ALA A 439 47.81 6.99 51.38
CA ALA A 439 47.80 5.99 52.50
C ALA A 439 46.81 4.82 52.22
N THR A 440 47.28 3.58 51.94
CA THR A 440 47.36 2.35 52.79
C THR A 440 46.22 1.31 52.61
N GLY A 441 46.56 0.06 52.22
CA GLY A 441 45.70 -1.15 52.21
C GLY A 441 45.67 -1.89 53.57
N PRO A 442 45.40 -3.23 53.71
CA PRO A 442 45.29 -4.33 52.72
C PRO A 442 44.05 -5.31 52.89
N GLY A 443 43.91 -6.34 52.02
CA GLY A 443 42.81 -7.36 51.95
C GLY A 443 42.94 -8.54 52.95
N PRO A 444 42.60 -9.82 52.65
CA PRO A 444 41.66 -10.49 51.69
C PRO A 444 40.73 -11.55 52.37
N GLY A 445 39.91 -12.31 51.62
CA GLY A 445 39.15 -13.46 52.16
C GLY A 445 38.45 -14.35 51.10
N GLU A 446 38.79 -15.64 51.11
CA GLU A 446 38.41 -16.75 50.21
C GLU A 446 37.20 -17.58 50.70
N GLY A 447 36.70 -18.49 49.84
CA GLY A 447 36.10 -19.79 50.23
C GLY A 447 34.64 -20.02 49.80
N GLU A 448 34.36 -20.71 48.67
CA GLU A 448 34.01 -22.16 48.53
C GLU A 448 32.51 -22.48 48.76
N GLY A 449 31.75 -23.32 48.04
CA GLY A 449 31.88 -24.31 46.94
C GLY A 449 30.43 -24.80 46.63
N GLY A 450 30.06 -25.65 45.66
CA GLY A 450 30.73 -26.46 44.64
C GLY A 450 29.67 -27.36 43.91
N GLY A 451 30.09 -28.02 42.83
CA GLY A 451 29.41 -29.16 42.16
C GLY A 451 28.83 -28.85 40.76
N SER A 452 29.50 -29.07 39.61
CA SER A 452 30.10 -30.26 38.97
C SER A 452 29.18 -30.99 37.97
N HIS A 453 29.70 -31.16 36.73
CA HIS A 453 29.41 -32.05 35.57
C HIS A 453 29.17 -31.21 34.29
N GLY A 454 29.89 -31.30 33.17
CA GLY A 454 31.02 -32.12 32.70
C GLY A 454 30.98 -32.13 31.15
N GLY A 455 32.12 -31.94 30.47
CA GLY A 455 32.26 -32.15 29.01
C GLY A 455 32.96 -30.99 28.28
N GLY A 456 34.21 -31.21 27.86
CA GLY A 456 35.10 -30.18 27.34
C GLY A 456 35.16 -30.02 25.81
N GLN A 457 35.77 -28.91 25.38
CA GLN A 457 36.57 -28.81 24.14
C GLN A 457 37.42 -27.53 24.14
N GLN A 458 38.63 -27.64 23.58
CA GLN A 458 39.66 -26.61 23.47
C GLN A 458 39.24 -25.43 22.56
N PRO A 459 39.74 -24.20 22.79
CA PRO A 459 39.51 -23.06 21.91
C PRO A 459 40.53 -23.00 20.76
N HIS A 460 40.04 -22.94 19.52
CA HIS A 460 40.83 -22.66 18.33
C HIS A 460 41.08 -21.16 18.13
N ALA A 461 42.32 -20.84 17.78
CA ALA A 461 42.83 -19.50 17.48
C ALA A 461 42.31 -18.94 16.13
N ALA A 462 42.17 -17.61 16.08
CA ALA A 462 41.76 -16.84 14.90
C ALA A 462 42.85 -16.78 13.81
N PRO A 463 42.50 -16.84 12.51
CA PRO A 463 43.45 -16.63 11.42
C PRO A 463 43.54 -15.16 10.95
N ALA A 464 44.75 -14.78 10.54
CA ALA A 464 45.17 -13.46 10.04
C ALA A 464 44.76 -13.19 8.57
N PRO A 465 44.72 -11.91 8.11
CA PRO A 465 44.24 -11.54 6.78
C PRO A 465 45.29 -11.71 5.66
N ALA A 466 44.82 -12.05 4.46
CA ALA A 466 45.62 -12.27 3.24
C ALA A 466 45.83 -10.97 2.40
N PRO A 467 46.90 -10.87 1.59
CA PRO A 467 47.29 -9.64 0.89
C PRO A 467 46.61 -9.46 -0.49
N ALA A 468 46.56 -8.20 -0.94
CA ALA A 468 45.92 -7.72 -2.17
C ALA A 468 46.67 -8.08 -3.47
N ALA A 469 45.92 -8.32 -4.55
CA ALA A 469 46.43 -8.63 -5.89
C ALA A 469 46.39 -7.41 -6.84
N GLU A 470 47.42 -7.30 -7.68
CA GLU A 470 47.66 -6.28 -8.72
C GLU A 470 46.68 -6.37 -9.93
N PRO A 471 46.48 -5.26 -10.68
CA PRO A 471 45.63 -5.24 -11.87
C PRO A 471 46.38 -5.67 -13.15
N PRO A 472 45.74 -6.37 -14.11
CA PRO A 472 46.38 -6.78 -15.36
C PRO A 472 46.33 -5.68 -16.45
N ALA A 473 47.39 -5.66 -17.27
CA ALA A 473 47.64 -4.81 -18.43
C ALA A 473 46.85 -5.24 -19.71
N PRO A 474 46.70 -4.36 -20.72
CA PRO A 474 45.82 -4.61 -21.88
C PRO A 474 46.49 -5.43 -22.99
N ALA A 475 45.68 -6.23 -23.71
CA ALA A 475 46.07 -7.05 -24.86
C ALA A 475 45.37 -6.58 -26.17
N PRO A 476 45.86 -6.97 -27.36
CA PRO A 476 45.90 -6.11 -28.56
C PRO A 476 44.72 -6.26 -29.54
N THR A 477 44.60 -5.24 -30.40
CA THR A 477 43.66 -5.08 -31.53
C THR A 477 43.77 -6.16 -32.60
N SER A 478 42.64 -6.66 -33.08
CA SER A 478 42.50 -7.48 -34.29
C SER A 478 41.48 -6.86 -35.28
N ASN A 479 41.78 -6.99 -36.57
CA ASN A 479 41.19 -6.31 -37.74
C ASN A 479 39.69 -6.65 -38.04
N PRO A 480 39.00 -5.80 -38.83
CA PRO A 480 37.55 -5.91 -39.09
C PRO A 480 37.21 -6.95 -40.17
N THR A 481 36.05 -7.62 -40.00
CA THR A 481 35.42 -8.55 -40.96
C THR A 481 34.20 -7.86 -41.61
N PRO A 482 33.87 -8.11 -42.90
CA PRO A 482 33.10 -7.17 -43.72
C PRO A 482 31.58 -7.22 -43.54
N THR A 483 30.95 -6.08 -43.81
CA THR A 483 29.51 -5.79 -43.78
C THR A 483 28.74 -6.52 -44.89
N PRO A 484 27.57 -7.13 -44.63
CA PRO A 484 26.65 -7.56 -45.69
C PRO A 484 25.73 -6.42 -46.17
N THR A 485 25.63 -6.29 -47.50
CA THR A 485 24.76 -5.39 -48.27
C THR A 485 23.26 -5.65 -48.04
N PRO A 486 22.40 -4.61 -47.96
CA PRO A 486 20.94 -4.78 -47.89
C PRO A 486 20.31 -5.00 -49.28
N ALA A 487 19.32 -5.90 -49.34
CA ALA A 487 18.49 -6.17 -50.53
C ALA A 487 17.34 -5.14 -50.67
N PRO A 488 16.84 -4.89 -51.90
CA PRO A 488 16.09 -3.69 -52.23
C PRO A 488 14.58 -3.75 -51.92
N ALA A 489 14.02 -2.55 -51.72
CA ALA A 489 12.62 -2.26 -51.48
C ALA A 489 11.71 -2.54 -52.69
N ALA A 490 10.50 -3.02 -52.43
CA ALA A 490 9.43 -3.16 -53.42
C ALA A 490 8.62 -1.87 -53.53
N GLU A 491 8.37 -1.44 -54.78
CA GLU A 491 7.59 -0.28 -55.17
C GLU A 491 6.06 -0.46 -54.95
N PRO A 492 5.30 0.65 -54.80
CA PRO A 492 3.84 0.65 -54.67
C PRO A 492 3.12 0.74 -56.03
N GLY A 493 2.04 -0.03 -56.19
CA GLY A 493 1.10 0.07 -57.32
C GLY A 493 -0.09 1.03 -57.05
N PRO A 494 -0.81 1.47 -58.10
CA PRO A 494 -1.28 2.85 -58.20
C PRO A 494 -2.76 3.10 -57.87
N ALA A 495 -3.05 4.40 -57.75
CA ALA A 495 -4.34 5.04 -57.45
C ALA A 495 -5.46 4.79 -58.47
N SER A 496 -6.71 4.93 -57.98
CA SER A 496 -7.85 5.39 -58.78
C SER A 496 -8.86 6.17 -57.90
N THR A 497 -9.23 7.36 -58.37
CA THR A 497 -10.33 8.25 -57.91
C THR A 497 -11.55 8.09 -58.87
N PRO A 498 -12.61 8.92 -58.80
CA PRO A 498 -13.76 8.95 -57.88
C PRO A 498 -15.13 8.83 -58.63
N GLY A 499 -16.27 8.60 -57.94
CA GLY A 499 -17.59 8.68 -58.62
C GLY A 499 -18.87 8.42 -57.83
N ALA A 500 -19.66 9.50 -57.65
CA ALA A 500 -21.13 9.68 -57.75
C ALA A 500 -22.19 8.76 -57.04
N TRP A 501 -22.96 9.43 -56.14
CA TRP A 501 -24.42 9.46 -55.81
C TRP A 501 -25.46 8.61 -56.61
N PRO A 502 -26.78 8.60 -56.25
CA PRO A 502 -27.48 8.40 -54.96
C PRO A 502 -28.71 7.44 -55.09
N THR A 503 -29.40 7.11 -53.99
CA THR A 503 -30.84 6.72 -53.86
C THR A 503 -31.02 6.08 -52.46
N ALA A 504 -32.15 6.04 -51.76
CA ALA A 504 -33.43 6.73 -51.74
C ALA A 504 -34.04 6.40 -50.35
N ALA A 505 -34.75 7.35 -49.73
CA ALA A 505 -35.62 7.03 -48.58
C ALA A 505 -36.86 6.22 -49.04
N PRO A 506 -37.64 5.67 -48.08
CA PRO A 506 -38.91 6.34 -47.86
C PRO A 506 -39.31 6.50 -46.38
N ALA A 507 -40.31 7.36 -46.24
CA ALA A 507 -40.88 7.97 -45.07
C ALA A 507 -41.93 7.12 -44.34
N GLY A 508 -42.22 7.53 -43.11
CA GLY A 508 -43.46 7.27 -42.37
C GLY A 508 -43.21 7.52 -40.88
N GLY A 509 -43.93 8.33 -40.12
CA GLY A 509 -45.14 9.13 -40.31
C GLY A 509 -45.56 9.60 -38.90
N GLY A 510 -46.29 10.71 -38.78
CA GLY A 510 -47.02 11.06 -37.55
C GLY A 510 -46.77 12.46 -36.96
N ARG A 511 -47.58 13.43 -37.38
CA ARG A 511 -47.99 14.62 -36.60
C ARG A 511 -49.06 14.16 -35.57
N ARG A 512 -49.36 14.74 -34.40
CA ARG A 512 -49.40 16.13 -33.81
C ARG A 512 -49.97 15.94 -32.34
N PRO A 513 -50.44 16.94 -31.56
CA PRO A 513 -50.07 18.37 -31.35
C PRO A 513 -50.01 18.80 -29.84
N GLY A 514 -49.41 19.96 -29.54
CA GLY A 514 -49.68 20.70 -28.28
C GLY A 514 -48.65 21.79 -27.94
N GLY A 515 -49.08 23.06 -27.87
CA GLY A 515 -48.30 24.20 -27.32
C GLY A 515 -47.97 25.32 -28.33
N TRP A 516 -48.49 26.51 -28.08
CA TRP A 516 -48.36 27.76 -28.86
C TRP A 516 -47.29 28.71 -28.25
N PRO A 517 -46.93 29.83 -28.91
CA PRO A 517 -45.54 30.28 -29.09
C PRO A 517 -45.09 31.42 -28.18
N THR A 518 -43.77 31.61 -28.03
CA THR A 518 -43.18 32.93 -27.70
C THR A 518 -41.74 33.08 -28.22
N ALA A 519 -41.56 34.15 -29.00
CA ALA A 519 -40.37 34.99 -29.23
C ALA A 519 -39.01 34.33 -29.53
N ALA A 520 -38.57 34.46 -30.78
CA ALA A 520 -37.16 34.37 -31.17
C ALA A 520 -36.47 35.74 -31.03
N PRO A 521 -35.26 35.82 -30.45
CA PRO A 521 -34.27 36.80 -30.85
C PRO A 521 -33.36 36.22 -31.95
N ALA A 522 -32.90 37.12 -32.81
CA ALA A 522 -32.02 36.85 -33.94
C ALA A 522 -30.58 36.52 -33.49
N GLY A 523 -29.91 35.68 -34.28
CA GLY A 523 -28.44 35.61 -34.36
C GLY A 523 -27.79 34.57 -33.45
N GLY A 524 -27.35 33.46 -34.04
CA GLY A 524 -26.48 32.48 -33.39
C GLY A 524 -26.55 31.14 -34.11
N GLY A 525 -25.64 30.90 -35.06
CA GLY A 525 -25.50 29.59 -35.68
C GLY A 525 -25.12 28.51 -34.66
N PRO A 526 -25.39 27.22 -34.95
CA PRO A 526 -25.01 26.14 -34.05
C PRO A 526 -23.47 26.08 -33.88
N PRO A 527 -22.95 25.80 -32.67
CA PRO A 527 -21.51 25.65 -32.46
C PRO A 527 -20.98 24.44 -33.26
N PRO A 528 -19.73 24.49 -33.74
CA PRO A 528 -19.11 23.37 -34.45
C PRO A 528 -18.98 22.15 -33.51
N PRO A 529 -19.02 20.92 -34.06
CA PRO A 529 -18.84 19.71 -33.28
C PRO A 529 -17.43 19.67 -32.65
N PRO A 530 -17.27 19.04 -31.47
CA PRO A 530 -15.97 18.94 -30.80
C PRO A 530 -14.97 18.14 -31.65
N ALA A 531 -13.71 18.59 -31.64
CA ALA A 531 -12.62 17.93 -32.34
C ALA A 531 -12.41 16.49 -31.82
N PRO A 532 -12.05 15.52 -32.70
CA PRO A 532 -11.75 14.17 -32.27
C PRO A 532 -10.49 14.15 -31.37
N PRO A 533 -10.43 13.22 -30.39
CA PRO A 533 -9.29 13.09 -29.50
C PRO A 533 -8.01 12.73 -30.28
N PRO A 534 -6.83 13.15 -29.79
CA PRO A 534 -5.55 12.80 -30.41
C PRO A 534 -5.32 11.28 -30.38
N PRO A 535 -4.61 10.72 -31.38
CA PRO A 535 -4.30 9.29 -31.41
C PRO A 535 -3.43 8.90 -30.20
N PRO A 536 -3.58 7.66 -29.68
CA PRO A 536 -2.76 7.19 -28.58
C PRO A 536 -1.27 7.15 -28.96
N PRO A 537 -0.36 7.34 -27.99
CA PRO A 537 1.07 7.23 -28.24
C PRO A 537 1.43 5.82 -28.72
N PRO A 538 2.47 5.66 -29.56
CA PRO A 538 2.90 4.36 -30.04
C PRO A 538 3.33 3.47 -28.87
N ALA A 539 3.00 2.19 -28.95
CA ALA A 539 3.33 1.19 -27.94
C ALA A 539 4.86 1.11 -27.72
N PRO A 540 5.33 0.95 -26.48
CA PRO A 540 6.75 0.76 -26.20
C PRO A 540 7.25 -0.51 -26.89
N PRO A 541 8.52 -0.53 -27.35
CA PRO A 541 9.11 -1.71 -27.96
C PRO A 541 9.13 -2.89 -26.96
N PRO A 542 9.01 -4.13 -27.44
CA PRO A 542 9.08 -5.31 -26.60
C PRO A 542 10.43 -5.38 -25.86
N PRO A 543 10.46 -5.90 -24.61
CA PRO A 543 11.70 -6.06 -23.88
C PRO A 543 12.66 -7.00 -24.63
N PRO A 544 13.99 -6.78 -24.53
CA PRO A 544 14.96 -7.67 -25.12
C PRO A 544 14.83 -9.09 -24.54
N PRO A 545 15.10 -10.14 -25.33
CA PRO A 545 15.08 -11.51 -24.84
C PRO A 545 16.10 -11.68 -23.69
N PRO A 546 15.80 -12.54 -22.70
CA PRO A 546 16.73 -12.81 -21.61
C PRO A 546 18.06 -13.35 -22.16
N PRO A 547 19.20 -13.02 -21.53
CA PRO A 547 20.49 -13.56 -21.94
C PRO A 547 20.45 -15.08 -21.89
N ALA A 548 20.96 -15.72 -22.96
CA ALA A 548 21.08 -17.17 -23.02
C ALA A 548 21.89 -17.66 -21.81
N GLY A 549 21.29 -18.55 -21.02
CA GLY A 549 21.96 -19.20 -19.90
C GLY A 549 23.20 -19.98 -20.36
N PRO A 550 24.17 -20.22 -19.46
CA PRO A 550 25.38 -20.96 -19.81
C PRO A 550 25.03 -22.37 -20.32
N PRO A 551 25.78 -22.90 -21.30
CA PRO A 551 25.55 -24.24 -21.82
C PRO A 551 25.73 -25.29 -20.71
N PRO A 552 24.97 -26.41 -20.75
CA PRO A 552 25.10 -27.48 -19.76
C PRO A 552 26.51 -28.09 -19.80
N PRO A 553 27.04 -28.53 -18.65
CA PRO A 553 28.36 -29.16 -18.59
C PRO A 553 28.38 -30.48 -19.37
N PRO A 554 29.52 -30.84 -19.99
CA PRO A 554 29.66 -32.10 -20.72
C PRO A 554 29.52 -33.32 -19.77
N PRO A 555 29.00 -34.45 -20.26
CA PRO A 555 28.84 -35.66 -19.46
C PRO A 555 30.20 -36.20 -19.00
N PRO A 556 30.29 -36.79 -17.80
CA PRO A 556 31.54 -37.36 -17.28
C PRO A 556 31.98 -38.57 -18.10
N PRO A 557 33.31 -38.79 -18.27
CA PRO A 557 33.83 -39.95 -18.97
C PRO A 557 33.50 -41.26 -18.23
N PRO A 558 33.31 -42.38 -18.94
CA PRO A 558 32.96 -43.66 -18.34
C PRO A 558 34.07 -44.13 -17.40
N ARG A 559 33.74 -44.31 -16.12
CA ARG A 559 34.62 -44.95 -15.16
C ARG A 559 34.78 -46.43 -15.54
N GLY A 560 35.97 -46.79 -16.02
CA GLY A 560 36.36 -48.17 -16.26
C GLY A 560 36.19 -49.01 -14.99
N GLY A 561 35.31 -50.00 -15.07
CA GLY A 561 35.11 -50.98 -14.01
C GLY A 561 36.34 -51.86 -13.84
N CYS A 562 36.84 -51.93 -12.61
CA CYS A 562 37.78 -52.96 -12.18
C CYS A 562 37.14 -54.34 -12.33
N SER A 563 37.82 -55.21 -13.07
CA SER A 563 37.54 -56.64 -13.16
C SER A 563 37.64 -57.34 -11.79
N PRO A 564 36.66 -58.17 -11.39
CA PRO A 564 36.82 -59.07 -10.24
C PRO A 564 37.68 -60.31 -10.60
N PRO A 565 38.34 -60.93 -9.61
CA PRO A 565 39.35 -61.98 -9.82
C PRO A 565 38.74 -63.34 -10.18
N GLN A 566 39.44 -64.10 -11.04
CA GLN A 566 39.07 -65.45 -11.48
C GLN A 566 39.00 -66.47 -10.33
N PRO A 567 38.01 -67.38 -10.32
CA PRO A 567 37.99 -68.51 -9.40
C PRO A 567 38.86 -69.67 -9.90
N ARG A 568 39.74 -70.15 -9.01
CA ARG A 568 40.57 -71.36 -9.18
C ARG A 568 39.69 -72.62 -9.30
N ARG A 569 40.02 -73.49 -10.25
CA ARG A 569 39.47 -74.86 -10.37
C ARG A 569 40.04 -75.80 -9.29
N PRO A 570 39.30 -76.87 -8.90
CA PRO A 570 39.62 -77.69 -7.74
C PRO A 570 40.67 -78.79 -8.02
N HIS A 571 41.32 -79.21 -6.94
CA HIS A 571 42.36 -80.22 -6.84
C HIS A 571 41.95 -81.61 -7.37
N THR A 572 42.88 -82.26 -8.09
CA THR A 572 43.00 -83.72 -8.14
C THR A 572 44.38 -84.13 -7.62
N ARG A 573 44.43 -84.68 -6.41
CA ARG A 573 45.50 -85.56 -5.94
C ARG A 573 45.11 -86.99 -6.34
N ARG A 574 45.95 -87.67 -7.11
CA ARG A 574 45.95 -89.14 -7.15
C ARG A 574 47.38 -89.60 -6.87
N SER A 575 47.52 -90.27 -5.74
CA SER A 575 48.68 -90.99 -5.24
C SER A 575 49.03 -92.18 -6.13
N GLY A 576 50.32 -92.53 -6.17
CA GLY A 576 50.74 -93.92 -6.36
C GLY A 576 51.59 -94.19 -7.61
N ARG A 577 52.91 -94.11 -7.44
CA ARG A 577 53.88 -95.12 -7.92
C ARG A 577 54.24 -95.98 -6.69
N PRO A 578 54.68 -97.25 -6.83
CA PRO A 578 56.07 -97.47 -7.23
C PRO A 578 56.34 -98.76 -8.04
N CYS A 579 57.08 -98.62 -9.14
CA CYS A 579 58.37 -99.24 -9.43
C CYS A 579 58.92 -98.57 -10.69
#